data_AF-A0A972UV37-F1
#
_entry.id   AF-A0A972UV37-F1
#
_cell.length_a   1.000
_cell.length_b   1.000
_cell.length_c   1.000
_cell.angle_alpha   90.00
_cell.angle_beta   90.00
_cell.angle_gamma   90.00
#
_symmetry.space_group_name_H-M   'P 1'
#
loop_
_entity.id
_entity.type
_entity.pdbx_description
1 polymer ?
#
loop_
_entity_poly.entity_id
_entity_poly.type
_entity_poly.pdbx_seq_one_letter_code
_entity_poly.pdbx_strand_id
1 'polypeptide(L)'
;MFRYYLTLALRNLRGNKLTKFVKIIGMAMAIVVSMIILLFVHYEQNYDRFFSNHENVYWLINTRKTTKGNETVTGTPIPIVNEILQNVPK
;
A
#
# COMPACT_ATOMS: atom_id res chain seq x y z
N MET A 1 2.72 33.18 -31.22
CA MET A 1 1.52 32.44 -30.79
C MET A 1 1.55 32.05 -29.31
N PHE A 2 2.45 31.16 -28.84
CA PHE A 2 2.50 30.69 -27.44
C PHE A 2 2.53 31.81 -26.38
N ARG A 3 3.35 32.85 -26.59
CA ARG A 3 3.38 34.05 -25.73
C ARG A 3 2.01 34.71 -25.57
N TYR A 4 1.20 34.76 -26.63
CA TYR A 4 -0.10 35.41 -26.61
C TYR A 4 -1.10 34.63 -25.74
N TYR A 5 -1.16 33.31 -25.92
CA TYR A 5 -1.99 32.43 -25.08
C TYR A 5 -1.57 32.45 -23.60
N LEU A 6 -0.26 32.46 -23.32
CA LEU A 6 0.24 32.55 -21.94
C LEU A 6 -0.20 33.87 -21.28
N THR A 7 -0.08 34.98 -22.02
CA THR A 7 -0.47 36.31 -21.53
C THR A 7 -1.99 36.40 -21.33
N LEU A 8 -2.77 35.80 -22.24
CA LEU A 8 -4.23 35.77 -22.17
C LEU A 8 -4.74 34.90 -21.00
N ALA A 9 -4.10 33.75 -20.76
CA ALA A 9 -4.40 32.87 -19.64
C ALA A 9 -4.08 33.54 -18.29
N LEU A 10 -2.92 34.18 -18.17
CA LEU A 10 -2.53 34.92 -16.97
C LEU A 10 -3.46 36.10 -16.68
N ARG A 11 -3.88 36.84 -17.71
CA ARG A 11 -4.85 37.94 -17.56
C ARG A 11 -6.24 37.42 -17.18
N ASN A 12 -6.66 36.29 -17.75
CA ASN A 12 -7.89 35.61 -17.38
C ASN A 12 -7.85 35.09 -15.93
N LEU A 13 -6.74 34.52 -15.45
CA LEU A 13 -6.61 34.05 -14.07
C LEU A 13 -6.78 35.17 -13.03
N ARG A 14 -6.47 36.41 -13.42
CA ARG A 14 -6.46 37.58 -12.53
C ARG A 14 -7.86 38.14 -12.21
N GLY A 15 -8.89 37.79 -13.00
CA GLY A 15 -10.30 38.15 -12.74
C GLY A 15 -11.02 37.09 -11.91
N ASN A 16 -11.69 37.48 -10.81
CA ASN A 16 -12.27 36.60 -9.78
C ASN A 16 -11.25 35.64 -9.14
N LYS A 17 -10.33 36.23 -8.36
CA LYS A 17 -9.20 35.54 -7.73
C LYS A 17 -9.62 34.45 -6.74
N LEU A 18 -10.64 34.70 -5.90
CA LEU A 18 -11.07 33.77 -4.85
C LEU A 18 -11.61 32.45 -5.41
N THR A 19 -12.57 32.51 -6.33
CA THR A 19 -13.19 31.30 -6.89
C THR A 19 -12.23 30.50 -7.75
N LYS A 20 -11.34 31.15 -8.50
CA LYS A 20 -10.30 30.46 -9.29
C LYS A 20 -9.25 29.81 -8.40
N PHE A 21 -8.84 30.47 -7.32
CA PHE A 21 -7.89 29.92 -6.35
C PHE A 21 -8.42 28.65 -5.71
N VAL A 22 -9.67 28.66 -5.22
CA VAL A 22 -10.31 27.48 -4.63
C VAL A 22 -10.43 26.34 -5.65
N LYS A 23 -10.82 26.64 -6.90
CA LYS A 23 -10.91 25.62 -7.96
C LYS A 23 -9.56 24.96 -8.27
N ILE A 24 -8.50 25.76 -8.40
CA ILE A 24 -7.16 25.25 -8.73
C ILE A 24 -6.60 24.42 -7.56
N ILE A 25 -6.76 24.90 -6.33
CA ILE A 25 -6.29 24.17 -5.14
C ILE A 25 -7.07 22.88 -4.94
N GLY A 26 -8.41 22.92 -5.05
CA GLY A 26 -9.23 21.72 -4.93
C GLY A 26 -8.86 20.64 -5.96
N MET A 27 -8.62 21.06 -7.21
CA MET A 27 -8.17 20.15 -8.26
C MET A 27 -6.75 19.61 -7.99
N ALA A 28 -5.82 20.46 -7.55
CA ALA A 28 -4.47 20.03 -7.22
C ALA A 28 -4.44 19.06 -6.02
N MET A 29 -5.21 19.33 -4.97
CA MET A 29 -5.34 18.45 -3.82
C MET A 29 -5.90 17.09 -4.21
N ALA A 30 -6.93 17.03 -5.05
CA ALA A 30 -7.50 15.76 -5.51
C ALA A 30 -6.46 14.89 -6.25
N ILE A 31 -5.64 15.52 -7.10
CA ILE A 31 -4.56 14.82 -7.84
C ILE A 31 -3.47 14.33 -6.88
N VAL A 32 -3.07 15.15 -5.91
CA VAL A 32 -2.06 14.76 -4.92
C VAL A 32 -2.55 13.59 -4.07
N VAL A 33 -3.79 13.66 -3.58
CA VAL A 33 -4.38 12.60 -2.75
C VAL A 33 -4.51 11.30 -3.54
N SER A 34 -5.00 11.34 -4.79
CA SER A 34 -5.11 10.13 -5.61
C SER A 34 -3.74 9.52 -5.92
N MET A 35 -2.72 10.35 -6.15
CA MET A 35 -1.35 9.89 -6.39
C MET A 35 -0.72 9.25 -5.15
N ILE A 36 -0.96 9.80 -3.94
CA ILE A 36 -0.51 9.18 -2.68
C ILE A 36 -1.17 7.82 -2.47
N ILE A 37 -2.48 7.71 -2.71
CA ILE A 37 -3.21 6.44 -2.56
C ILE A 37 -2.66 5.40 -3.55
N LEU A 38 -2.44 5.77 -4.81
CA LEU A 38 -1.85 4.87 -5.80
C LEU A 38 -0.44 4.42 -5.41
N LEU A 39 0.38 5.33 -4.86
CA LEU A 39 1.71 4.99 -4.37
C LEU A 39 1.64 4.00 -3.20
N PHE A 40 0.68 4.18 -2.29
CA PHE A 40 0.46 3.26 -1.18
C PHE A 40 0.02 1.87 -1.66
N VAL A 41 -0.93 1.79 -2.59
CA VAL A 41 -1.35 0.51 -3.18
C VAL A 41 -0.21 -0.16 -3.92
N HIS A 42 0.60 0.60 -4.66
CA HIS A 42 1.77 0.07 -5.33
C HIS A 42 2.82 -0.45 -4.34
N TYR A 43 2.99 0.24 -3.22
CA TYR A 43 3.86 -0.19 -2.14
C TYR A 43 3.36 -1.51 -1.51
N GLU A 44 2.08 -1.62 -1.17
CA GLU A 44 1.46 -2.84 -0.63
C GLU A 44 1.57 -4.02 -1.60
N GLN A 45 1.25 -3.83 -2.89
CA GLN A 45 1.37 -4.88 -3.91
C GLN A 45 2.80 -5.36 -4.14
N ASN A 46 3.78 -4.48 -3.95
CA ASN A 46 5.19 -4.86 -4.02
C ASN A 46 5.68 -5.45 -2.70
N TYR A 47 5.13 -5.07 -1.55
CA TYR A 47 5.51 -5.59 -0.23
C TYR A 47 5.37 -7.11 -0.18
N ASP A 48 4.23 -7.63 -0.63
CA ASP A 48 4.00 -9.08 -0.76
C ASP A 48 4.92 -9.75 -1.78
N ARG A 49 5.53 -9.00 -2.69
CA ARG A 49 6.41 -9.51 -3.76
C ARG A 49 7.90 -9.25 -3.58
N PHE A 50 8.32 -8.61 -2.49
CA PHE A 50 9.75 -8.36 -2.23
C PHE A 50 10.54 -9.66 -2.00
N PHE A 51 9.87 -10.75 -1.65
CA PHE A 51 10.49 -12.07 -1.54
C PHE A 51 10.29 -12.86 -2.84
N SER A 52 11.39 -13.33 -3.45
CA SER A 52 11.37 -14.19 -4.65
C SER A 52 10.62 -15.53 -4.48
N ASN A 53 10.11 -15.82 -3.28
CA ASN A 53 9.40 -17.04 -2.92
C ASN A 53 8.08 -16.72 -2.18
N HIS A 54 7.43 -15.62 -2.55
CA HIS A 54 6.19 -15.11 -1.95
C HIS A 54 5.01 -16.11 -1.98
N GLU A 55 5.03 -17.09 -2.90
CA GLU A 55 4.03 -18.16 -2.98
C GLU A 55 4.18 -19.20 -1.86
N ASN A 56 5.34 -19.24 -1.20
CA ASN A 56 5.70 -20.23 -0.18
C ASN A 56 5.79 -19.66 1.23
N VAL A 57 5.19 -18.49 1.48
CA VAL A 57 5.15 -17.90 2.82
C VAL A 57 3.98 -18.47 3.61
N TYR A 58 4.26 -19.49 4.43
CA TYR A 58 3.27 -20.12 5.30
C TYR A 58 3.34 -19.57 6.73
N TRP A 59 2.18 -19.24 7.30
CA TRP A 59 2.11 -18.82 8.70
C TRP A 59 2.07 -20.04 9.64
N LEU A 60 3.06 -20.12 10.53
CA LEU A 60 3.24 -21.24 11.44
C LEU A 60 2.44 -21.03 12.72
N ILE A 61 1.31 -21.71 12.82
CA ILE A 61 0.46 -21.71 14.02
C ILE A 61 0.56 -23.05 14.75
N ASN A 62 0.77 -23.01 16.07
CA ASN A 62 0.80 -24.19 16.92
C ASN A 62 -0.52 -24.31 17.67
N THR A 63 -1.30 -25.35 17.39
CA THR A 63 -2.51 -25.67 18.16
C THR A 63 -2.16 -26.70 19.22
N ARG A 64 -2.09 -26.27 20.49
CA ARG A 64 -1.90 -27.18 21.62
C ARG A 64 -3.26 -27.65 22.11
N LYS A 65 -3.47 -28.96 22.17
CA LYS A 65 -4.64 -29.53 22.86
C LYS A 65 -4.34 -29.59 24.34
N THR A 66 -4.99 -28.72 25.13
CA THR A 66 -4.93 -28.77 26.60
C THR A 66 -6.22 -29.38 27.15
N THR A 67 -6.20 -29.81 28.42
CA THR A 67 -7.34 -30.46 29.12
C THR A 67 -8.58 -29.57 29.24
N LYS A 68 -8.49 -28.27 28.90
CA LYS A 68 -9.58 -27.28 28.91
C LYS A 68 -10.05 -26.79 27.53
N GLY A 69 -9.48 -27.27 26.43
CA GLY A 69 -9.84 -26.84 25.07
C GLY A 69 -8.62 -26.69 24.15
N ASN A 70 -8.87 -26.40 22.87
CA ASN A 70 -7.80 -26.13 21.91
C ASN A 70 -7.29 -24.70 22.11
N GLU A 71 -6.03 -24.54 22.50
CA GLU A 71 -5.37 -23.24 22.60
C GLU A 71 -4.43 -23.07 21.40
N THR A 72 -4.73 -22.10 20.54
CA THR A 72 -3.84 -21.69 19.45
C THR A 72 -2.83 -20.71 20.03
N VAL A 73 -1.55 -21.10 20.07
CA VAL A 73 -0.49 -20.29 20.67
C VAL A 73 0.46 -19.82 19.57
N THR A 74 0.75 -18.51 19.54
CA THR A 74 1.75 -17.93 18.65
C THR A 74 3.14 -18.23 19.23
N GLY A 75 3.73 -19.35 18.81
CA GLY A 75 5.04 -19.82 19.26
C GLY A 75 5.27 -21.28 18.90
N THR A 76 5.89 -21.55 17.76
CA THR A 76 6.34 -22.90 17.38
C THR A 76 7.65 -23.24 18.09
N PRO A 77 7.76 -24.43 18.72
CA PRO A 77 9.03 -24.90 19.26
C PRO A 77 10.09 -25.00 18.17
N ILE A 78 11.28 -24.40 18.42
CA ILE A 78 12.46 -24.41 17.54
C ILE A 78 12.76 -25.79 16.90
N PRO A 79 12.69 -26.94 17.60
CA PRO A 79 13.03 -28.23 16.99
C PRO A 79 12.09 -28.66 15.85
N ILE A 80 10.86 -28.13 15.77
CA ILE A 80 9.90 -28.47 14.70
C ILE A 80 10.27 -27.77 13.37
N VAL A 81 11.08 -26.71 13.42
CA VAL A 81 11.52 -25.98 12.22
C VAL A 81 12.24 -26.92 11.24
N ASN A 82 13.07 -27.83 11.74
CA ASN A 82 13.84 -28.75 10.89
C ASN A 82 12.97 -29.77 10.15
N GLU A 83 11.85 -30.19 10.76
CA GLU A 83 10.94 -31.18 10.16
C GLU A 83 9.99 -30.53 9.14
N ILE A 84 9.61 -29.27 9.38
CA ILE A 84 8.79 -28.47 8.46
C ILE A 84 9.59 -28.11 7.20
N LEU A 85 10.87 -27.76 7.32
CA LEU A 85 11.73 -27.51 6.16
C LEU A 85 11.89 -28.72 5.24
N GLN A 86 11.71 -29.95 5.75
CA GLN A 86 11.82 -31.18 4.96
C GLN A 86 10.49 -31.65 4.36
N ASN A 87 9.36 -31.36 5.00
CA ASN A 87 8.05 -31.92 4.62
C ASN A 87 7.06 -30.90 4.03
N VAL A 88 7.39 -29.60 4.00
CA VAL A 88 6.55 -28.60 3.31
C VAL A 88 6.74 -28.70 1.79
N PRO A 89 5.66 -28.80 1.00
CA PRO A 89 5.75 -28.78 -0.45
C PRO A 89 6.31 -27.44 -0.93
N LYS A 90 7.27 -27.49 -1.86
CA LYS A 90 7.87 -26.33 -2.52
C LYS A 90 6.95 -25.70 -3.55
#